data_AF-A0AA51UMW8-F1
#
_entry.id   AF-A0AA51UMW8-F1
#
_cell.length_a   1.000
_cell.length_b   1.000
_cell.length_c   1.000
_cell.angle_alpha   90.00
_cell.angle_beta   90.00
_cell.angle_gamma   90.00
#
_symmetry.space_group_name_H-M   'P 1'
#
loop_
_entity.id
_entity.type
_entity.pdbx_description
1 polymer ?
#
loop_
_entity_poly.entity_id
_entity_poly.type
_entity_poly.pdbx_seq_one_letter_code
_entity_poly.pdbx_strand_id
1 'polypeptide(L)'
;MSVAASSNMNMKFLYAGIAIALLIAIAAPFLASPDPDGLESAAGSIVEESKLAGMEESAPFVESPMPDYSIEGQGKMGEVAAVVAGTILVLGISFVLGKAAKKN
;
A
#
# COMPACT_ATOMS: atom_id res chain seq x y z
N MET A 1 -2.54 -5.19 -35.21
CA MET A 1 -1.40 -4.27 -35.03
C MET A 1 -0.51 -4.84 -33.94
N SER A 2 0.65 -5.39 -34.30
CA SER A 2 1.66 -5.85 -33.34
C SER A 2 2.55 -4.66 -32.99
N VAL A 3 2.39 -4.11 -31.79
CA VAL A 3 3.36 -3.13 -31.27
C VAL A 3 4.59 -3.92 -30.88
N ALA A 4 5.60 -3.94 -31.77
CA ALA A 4 6.93 -4.40 -31.45
C ALA A 4 7.55 -3.40 -30.44
N ALA A 5 7.33 -3.65 -29.15
CA ALA A 5 7.88 -2.82 -28.10
C ALA A 5 9.41 -2.97 -28.05
N SER A 6 10.13 -1.88 -28.26
CA SER A 6 11.59 -1.81 -28.14
C SER A 6 12.03 -2.22 -26.73
N SER A 7 12.83 -3.29 -26.63
CA SER A 7 13.22 -3.92 -25.36
C SER A 7 13.91 -2.95 -24.37
N ASN A 8 14.68 -1.98 -24.88
CA ASN A 8 15.35 -0.99 -24.04
C ASN A 8 14.42 0.06 -23.44
N MET A 9 13.31 0.40 -24.11
CA MET A 9 12.32 1.37 -23.61
C MET A 9 11.51 0.76 -22.46
N ASN A 10 11.13 -0.51 -22.60
CA ASN A 10 10.35 -1.23 -21.58
C ASN A 10 11.13 -1.35 -20.26
N MET A 11 12.43 -1.64 -20.31
CA MET A 11 13.24 -1.77 -19.09
C MET A 11 13.47 -0.43 -18.41
N LYS A 12 13.73 0.65 -19.17
CA LYS A 12 13.83 2.01 -18.59
C LYS A 12 12.54 2.45 -17.93
N PHE A 13 11.40 2.17 -18.56
CA PHE A 13 10.08 2.46 -18.00
C PHE A 13 9.83 1.66 -16.72
N LEU A 14 10.17 0.37 -16.70
CA LEU A 14 10.06 -0.46 -15.49
C LEU A 14 10.92 0.09 -14.34
N TYR A 15 12.18 0.42 -14.60
CA TYR A 15 13.06 0.98 -13.57
C TYR A 15 12.57 2.35 -13.07
N ALA A 16 12.09 3.21 -13.97
CA ALA A 16 11.49 4.49 -13.59
C ALA A 16 10.24 4.30 -12.74
N GLY A 17 9.38 3.35 -13.10
CA GLY A 17 8.18 2.99 -12.31
C GLY A 17 8.53 2.49 -10.92
N ILE A 18 9.52 1.59 -10.79
CA ILE A 18 10.00 1.10 -9.49
C ILE A 18 10.58 2.26 -8.66
N ALA A 19 11.38 3.13 -9.26
CA ALA A 19 11.95 4.29 -8.55
C ALA A 19 10.86 5.22 -8.03
N ILE A 20 9.84 5.52 -8.84
CA ILE A 20 8.70 6.36 -8.43
C ILE A 20 7.89 5.66 -7.33
N ALA A 21 7.63 4.37 -7.45
CA ALA A 21 6.89 3.60 -6.44
C ALA A 21 7.62 3.64 -5.07
N LEU A 22 8.94 3.49 -5.06
CA LEU A 22 9.73 3.58 -3.83
C LEU A 22 9.76 5.00 -3.26
N LEU A 23 9.84 6.03 -4.10
CA LEU A 23 9.74 7.42 -3.65
C LEU A 23 8.40 7.71 -2.98
N ILE A 24 7.30 7.25 -3.59
CA ILE A 24 5.96 7.38 -3.00
C ILE A 24 5.86 6.59 -1.70
N ALA A 25 6.38 5.35 -1.65
CA ALA A 25 6.36 4.53 -0.44
C ALA A 25 7.06 5.20 0.75
N ILE A 26 8.18 5.91 0.49
CA ILE A 26 8.89 6.66 1.53
C ILE A 26 8.13 7.93 1.94
N ALA A 27 7.52 8.62 0.97
CA ALA A 27 6.82 9.87 1.23
C ALA A 27 5.43 9.67 1.87
N ALA A 28 4.76 8.53 1.61
CA ALA A 28 3.38 8.30 1.98
C ALA A 28 3.08 8.50 3.47
N PRO A 29 3.86 7.97 4.43
CA PRO A 29 3.59 8.18 5.87
C PRO A 29 3.64 9.65 6.32
N PHE A 30 4.33 10.51 5.58
CA PHE A 30 4.42 11.95 5.87
C PHE A 30 3.36 12.78 5.15
N LEU A 31 2.79 12.24 4.07
CA LEU A 31 1.76 12.88 3.26
C LEU A 31 0.35 12.41 3.63
N ALA A 32 0.22 11.34 4.43
CA ALA A 32 -1.05 10.83 4.91
C ALA A 32 -1.77 11.88 5.76
N SER A 33 -3.05 12.10 5.46
CA SER A 33 -3.89 13.03 6.22
C SER A 33 -4.20 12.47 7.61
N PRO A 34 -4.28 13.32 8.65
CA PRO A 34 -4.86 12.92 9.93
C PRO A 34 -6.40 12.87 9.90
N ASP A 35 -7.04 13.40 8.86
CA ASP A 35 -8.49 13.34 8.68
C ASP A 35 -8.94 11.91 8.29
N PRO A 36 -10.19 11.53 8.61
CA PRO A 36 -10.71 10.20 8.30
C PRO A 36 -10.51 9.86 6.83
N ASP A 37 -9.98 8.67 6.57
CA ASP A 37 -9.66 8.25 5.22
C ASP A 37 -10.94 7.98 4.41
N GLY A 38 -10.80 7.72 3.11
CA GLY A 38 -11.96 7.48 2.25
C GLY A 38 -12.79 6.27 2.67
N LEU A 39 -12.19 5.31 3.38
CA LEU A 39 -12.87 4.11 3.85
C LEU A 39 -13.69 4.43 5.10
N GLU A 40 -13.09 5.15 6.05
CA GLU A 40 -13.69 5.61 7.29
C GLU A 40 -14.81 6.61 7.03
N SER A 41 -14.60 7.58 6.14
CA SER A 41 -15.62 8.54 5.72
C SER A 41 -16.80 7.85 5.01
N ALA A 42 -16.53 6.86 4.15
CA ALA A 42 -17.59 6.08 3.52
C ALA A 42 -18.36 5.25 4.56
N ALA A 43 -17.67 4.67 5.55
CA ALA A 43 -18.32 3.96 6.65
C ALA A 43 -19.21 4.89 7.48
N GLY A 44 -18.74 6.10 7.81
CA GLY A 44 -19.49 7.14 8.54
C GLY A 44 -20.70 7.67 7.77
N SER A 45 -20.72 7.53 6.45
CA SER A 45 -21.90 7.87 5.64
C SER A 45 -23.02 6.83 5.68
N ILE A 46 -22.69 5.57 6.01
CA ILE A 46 -23.63 4.43 6.03
C ILE A 46 -24.07 4.10 7.46
N VAL A 47 -23.18 4.29 8.43
CA VAL A 47 -23.39 4.05 9.86
C VAL A 47 -23.33 5.40 10.56
N GLU A 48 -24.34 5.73 11.39
CA GLU A 48 -24.29 6.95 12.21
C GLU A 48 -22.94 7.06 12.94
N GLU A 49 -22.33 8.25 12.91
CA GLU A 49 -21.06 8.57 13.58
C GLU A 49 -21.02 8.07 15.04
N SER A 50 -22.15 8.16 15.76
CA SER A 50 -22.31 7.68 17.14
C SER A 50 -22.15 6.16 17.28
N LYS A 51 -22.60 5.40 16.28
CA LYS A 51 -22.42 3.95 16.20
C LYS A 51 -21.05 3.58 15.67
N LEU A 52 -20.48 4.36 14.77
CA LEU A 52 -19.12 4.13 14.26
C LEU A 52 -18.10 4.35 15.38
N ALA A 53 -18.19 5.45 16.12
CA ALA A 53 -17.36 5.70 17.31
C ALA A 53 -17.47 4.57 18.35
N GLY A 54 -18.69 4.06 18.59
CA GLY A 54 -18.91 2.90 19.45
C GLY A 54 -18.38 1.58 18.88
N MET A 55 -18.24 1.48 17.55
CA MET A 55 -17.65 0.35 16.84
C MET A 55 -16.12 0.45 16.73
N GLU A 56 -15.55 1.65 16.73
CA GLU A 56 -14.11 1.91 16.86
C GLU A 56 -13.62 1.61 18.27
N GLU A 57 -14.42 1.97 19.28
CA GLU A 57 -14.12 1.65 20.68
C GLU A 57 -14.27 0.13 20.96
N SER A 58 -15.04 -0.59 20.14
CA SER A 58 -15.01 -2.04 20.10
C SER A 58 -13.89 -2.52 19.18
N ALA A 59 -12.80 -3.04 19.76
CA ALA A 59 -11.67 -3.59 18.99
C ALA A 59 -12.13 -4.45 17.79
N PRO A 60 -11.45 -4.37 16.64
CA PRO A 60 -11.82 -5.12 15.45
C PRO A 60 -11.94 -6.61 15.77
N PHE A 61 -12.89 -7.30 15.12
CA PHE A 61 -13.13 -8.73 15.36
C PHE A 61 -11.85 -9.59 15.19
N VAL A 62 -10.96 -9.14 14.30
CA VAL A 62 -9.57 -9.61 14.21
C VAL A 62 -8.67 -8.38 14.11
N GLU A 63 -7.72 -8.26 15.02
CA GLU A 63 -6.72 -7.20 14.96
C GLU A 63 -5.89 -7.33 13.68
N SER A 64 -5.71 -6.18 13.00
CA SER A 64 -4.77 -6.11 11.90
C SER A 64 -3.36 -6.39 12.44
N PRO A 65 -2.55 -7.21 11.74
CA PRO A 65 -1.17 -7.48 12.17
C PRO A 65 -0.28 -6.22 12.17
N MET A 66 -0.70 -5.15 11.48
CA MET A 66 0.03 -3.88 11.43
C MET A 66 -0.96 -2.73 11.15
N PRO A 67 -1.73 -2.27 12.15
CA PRO A 67 -2.67 -1.16 11.98
C PRO A 67 -1.90 0.12 11.61
N ASP A 68 -2.43 0.88 10.66
CA ASP A 68 -1.83 2.13 10.14
C ASP A 68 -0.36 2.00 9.71
N TYR A 69 0.07 0.80 9.31
CA TYR A 69 1.46 0.48 8.99
C TYR A 69 2.43 0.72 10.18
N SER A 70 1.92 0.81 11.40
CA SER A 70 2.69 1.12 12.59
C SER A 70 3.49 -0.07 13.09
N ILE A 71 4.76 0.19 13.41
CA ILE A 71 5.64 -0.76 14.10
C ILE A 71 5.89 -0.23 15.50
N GLU A 72 5.55 -1.02 16.52
CA GLU A 72 5.72 -0.64 17.92
C GLU A 72 7.14 -0.15 18.22
N GLY A 73 7.23 1.01 18.87
CA GLY A 73 8.51 1.62 19.27
C GLY A 73 9.32 2.27 18.14
N GLN A 74 8.85 2.28 16.89
CA GLN A 74 9.59 2.85 15.75
C GLN A 74 9.00 4.13 15.16
N GLY A 75 7.78 4.50 15.57
CA GLY A 75 7.10 5.71 15.12
C GLY A 75 7.04 5.84 13.59
N LYS A 76 7.18 7.06 13.06
CA LYS A 76 7.11 7.33 11.62
C LYS A 76 8.16 6.59 10.78
N MET A 77 9.32 6.30 11.33
CA MET A 77 10.34 5.51 10.62
C MET A 77 9.91 4.04 10.47
N GLY A 78 9.14 3.53 11.43
CA GLY A 78 8.52 2.21 11.35
C GLY A 78 7.47 2.15 10.24
N GLU A 79 6.62 3.17 10.12
CA GLU A 79 5.62 3.28 9.03
C GLU A 79 6.30 3.29 7.66
N VAL A 80 7.37 4.06 7.49
CA VAL A 80 8.17 4.07 6.24
C VAL A 80 8.73 2.67 5.95
N ALA A 81 9.31 2.02 6.95
CA ALA A 81 9.87 0.68 6.79
C ALA A 81 8.79 -0.34 6.39
N ALA A 82 7.62 -0.29 7.02
CA ALA A 82 6.47 -1.14 6.72
C ALA A 82 5.99 -0.97 5.27
N VAL A 83 5.76 0.27 4.83
CA VAL A 83 5.26 0.57 3.47
C VAL A 83 6.30 0.19 2.41
N VAL A 84 7.58 0.48 2.64
CA VAL A 84 8.67 0.10 1.71
C VAL A 84 8.81 -1.42 1.62
N ALA A 85 8.79 -2.12 2.75
CA ALA A 85 8.88 -3.59 2.78
C ALA A 85 7.69 -4.24 2.05
N GLY A 86 6.47 -3.76 2.30
CA GLY A 86 5.27 -4.21 1.60
C GLY A 86 5.35 -3.96 0.09
N THR A 87 5.84 -2.79 -0.33
CA THR A 87 6.04 -2.46 -1.76
C THR A 87 7.01 -3.43 -2.44
N ILE A 88 8.16 -3.70 -1.81
CA ILE A 88 9.15 -4.66 -2.34
C ILE A 88 8.55 -6.07 -2.41
N LEU A 89 7.81 -6.48 -1.39
CA LEU A 89 7.15 -7.79 -1.34
C LEU A 89 6.14 -7.96 -2.49
N VAL A 90 5.28 -6.96 -2.73
CA VAL A 90 4.31 -7.00 -3.84
C VAL A 90 4.99 -7.02 -5.20
N LEU A 91 6.06 -6.24 -5.40
CA LEU A 91 6.85 -6.27 -6.63
C LEU A 91 7.48 -7.67 -6.84
N GLY A 92 8.02 -8.27 -5.77
CA GLY A 92 8.58 -9.61 -5.80
C GLY A 92 7.55 -10.68 -6.17
N ILE A 93 6.39 -10.68 -5.51
CA ILE A 93 5.28 -11.61 -5.82
C ILE A 93 4.83 -11.43 -7.26
N SER A 94 4.62 -10.19 -7.70
CA SER A 94 4.17 -9.88 -9.07
C SER A 94 5.17 -10.40 -10.11
N PHE A 95 6.47 -10.26 -9.84
CA PHE A 95 7.52 -10.80 -10.71
C PHE A 95 7.49 -12.33 -10.77
N VAL A 96 7.35 -13.01 -9.63
CA VAL A 96 7.25 -14.48 -9.55
C VAL A 96 6.02 -14.98 -10.31
N LEU A 97 4.86 -14.37 -10.09
CA LEU A 97 3.61 -14.71 -10.77
C LEU A 97 3.70 -14.47 -12.28
N GLY A 98 4.24 -13.33 -12.70
CA GLY A 98 4.45 -13.03 -14.12
C GLY A 98 5.37 -14.04 -14.80
N LYS A 99 6.43 -14.47 -14.10
CA LYS A 99 7.32 -15.52 -14.60
C LYS A 99 6.65 -16.89 -14.67
N ALA A 100 5.83 -17.24 -13.67
CA ALA A 100 5.09 -18.50 -13.65
C ALA A 100 4.03 -18.56 -14.76
N ALA A 101 3.30 -17.46 -14.99
CA ALA A 101 2.30 -17.36 -16.05
C ALA A 101 2.91 -17.50 -17.45
N LYS A 102 4.14 -16.99 -17.67
CA LYS A 102 4.85 -17.13 -18.95
C LYS A 102 5.34 -18.56 -19.23
N LYS A 103 5.46 -19.41 -18.20
CA LYS A 103 5.99 -20.76 -18.32
C LYS A 103 4.95 -21.78 -18.85
N ASN A 104 3.68 -21.38 -18.96
CA ASN A 104 2.61 -22.18 -19.56
C ASN A 104 2.29 -21.73 -20.98
#